data_AF-A0A2A2HFN8-F1
#
_entry.id   AF-A0A2A2HFN8-F1
#
_cell.length_a   1.000
_cell.length_b   1.000
_cell.length_c   1.000
_cell.angle_alpha   90.00
_cell.angle_beta   90.00
_cell.angle_gamma   90.00
#
_symmetry.space_group_name_H-M   'P 1'
#
loop_
_entity.id
_entity.type
_entity.pdbx_description
1 polymer ?
#
loop_
_entity_poly.entity_id
_entity_poly.type
_entity_poly.pdbx_seq_one_letter_code
_entity_poly.pdbx_strand_id
1 'polypeptide(L)' 'MISQELKEKIIPNLKIILLEEYHEYMNYMFDEVYVTSDKYGEKVTLNPPYNGPALQFDMLTGSFIEITDWEYIKKVGDRL' A
#
# COMPACT_ATOMS: atom_id res chain seq x y z
N MET A 1 7.00 -3.73 9.60
CA MET A 1 5.55 -3.62 9.85
C MET A 1 5.20 -2.14 10.01
N ILE A 2 4.18 -1.65 9.30
CA ILE A 2 3.71 -0.25 9.46
C ILE A 2 2.87 -0.05 10.71
N SER A 3 2.79 1.19 11.20
CA SER A 3 2.04 1.55 12.40
C SER A 3 0.53 1.35 12.23
N GLN A 4 -0.16 1.08 13.34
CA GLN A 4 -1.63 0.98 13.36
C GLN A 4 -2.31 2.29 12.91
N GLU A 5 -1.75 3.43 13.31
CA GLU A 5 -2.25 4.75 12.90
C GLU A 5 -2.22 4.94 11.37
N LEU A 6 -1.14 4.50 10.71
CA LEU A 6 -1.03 4.58 9.26
C LEU A 6 -2.04 3.63 8.57
N LYS A 7 -2.23 2.42 9.10
CA LYS A 7 -3.27 1.49 8.59
C LYS A 7 -4.66 2.13 8.65
N GLU A 8 -5.00 2.77 9.77
CA GLU A 8 -6.30 3.44 9.95
C GLU A 8 -6.51 4.60 8.97
N LYS A 9 -5.43 5.27 8.55
CA LYS A 9 -5.47 6.30 7.48
C LYS A 9 -5.63 5.70 6.08
N ILE A 10 -5.02 4.54 5.81
CA ILE A 10 -5.04 3.90 4.48
C ILE A 10 -6.35 3.15 4.21
N ILE A 11 -6.93 2.46 5.20
CA ILE A 11 -8.13 1.61 5.02
C ILE A 11 -9.30 2.36 4.36
N PRO A 12 -9.65 3.61 4.73
CA PRO A 12 -10.70 4.35 4.04
C PRO A 12 -10.43 4.54 2.54
N ASN A 13 -9.17 4.80 2.17
CA ASN A 13 -8.77 4.92 0.76
C ASN A 13 -8.90 3.57 0.03
N LEU A 14 -8.50 2.48 0.67
CA LEU A 14 -8.66 1.13 0.10
C LEU A 14 -10.12 0.79 -0.19
N LYS A 15 -11.06 1.13 0.71
CA LYS A 15 -12.50 0.89 0.49
C LYS A 15 -13.08 1.65 -0.70
N ILE A 16 -12.47 2.79 -1.07
CA ILE A 16 -12.86 3.58 -2.23
C ILE A 16 -12.27 2.99 -3.52
N ILE A 17 -11.03 2.52 -3.47
CA ILE A 17 -10.28 2.05 -4.64
C ILE A 17 -10.64 0.61 -5.01
N LEU A 18 -10.83 -0.25 -4.01
CA LEU A 18 -11.10 -1.67 -4.18
C LEU A 18 -12.59 -1.96 -4.29
N LEU A 19 -12.95 -2.90 -5.17
CA LEU A 19 -14.30 -3.48 -5.20
C LEU A 19 -14.62 -4.14 -3.85
N GLU A 20 -15.90 -4.15 -3.45
CA GLU A 20 -16.35 -4.71 -2.17
C GLU A 20 -15.91 -6.16 -1.93
N GLU A 21 -15.86 -6.98 -2.99
CA GLU A 21 -15.38 -8.37 -2.91
C GLU A 21 -13.92 -8.48 -2.42
N TYR A 22 -13.11 -7.44 -2.60
CA TYR A 22 -11.72 -7.42 -2.12
C TYR A 22 -11.58 -6.90 -0.69
N HIS A 23 -12.66 -6.41 -0.07
CA HIS A 23 -12.60 -5.78 1.26
C HIS A 23 -12.19 -6.78 2.35
N GLU A 24 -12.55 -8.05 2.21
CA GLU A 24 -12.13 -9.10 3.13
C GLU A 24 -10.61 -9.34 3.11
N TYR A 25 -9.93 -8.99 2.00
CA TYR A 25 -8.49 -9.19 1.84
C TYR A 25 -7.64 -7.98 2.25
N MET A 26 -8.26 -6.84 2.59
CA MET A 26 -7.52 -5.61 2.92
C MET A 26 -6.51 -5.80 4.05
N ASN A 27 -6.82 -6.63 5.05
CA ASN A 27 -5.88 -6.90 6.14
C ASN A 27 -4.62 -7.63 5.64
N TYR A 28 -4.75 -8.58 4.70
CA TYR A 28 -3.61 -9.29 4.12
C TYR A 28 -2.70 -8.39 3.28
N MET A 29 -3.25 -7.31 2.72
CA MET A 29 -2.45 -6.33 1.97
C MET A 29 -1.38 -5.64 2.84
N PHE A 30 -1.54 -5.66 4.16
CA PHE A 30 -0.59 -5.10 5.11
C PHE A 30 0.43 -6.11 5.68
N ASP A 31 0.34 -7.38 5.30
CA ASP A 31 1.27 -8.43 5.78
C ASP A 31 2.66 -8.30 5.15
N GLU A 32 2.71 -7.79 3.93
CA GLU A 32 3.93 -7.47 3.23
C GLU A 32 3.80 -6.07 2.62
N VAL A 33 4.70 -5.18 2.99
CA VAL A 33 4.72 -3.81 2.48
C VAL A 33 6.16 -3.40 2.20
N TYR A 34 6.33 -2.57 1.18
CA TYR A 34 7.63 -2.02 0.79
C TYR A 34 7.57 -0.50 0.85
N VAL A 35 8.66 0.11 1.30
CA VAL A 35 8.83 1.55 1.30
C VAL A 35 9.80 1.97 0.22
N THR A 36 9.45 3.02 -0.51
CA THR A 36 10.32 3.70 -1.46
C THR A 36 10.36 5.18 -1.13
N SER A 37 11.53 5.80 -1.29
CA SER A 37 11.73 7.22 -1.01
C SER A 37 12.16 7.96 -2.26
N ASP A 38 11.52 9.09 -2.54
CA ASP A 38 11.89 9.98 -3.64
C ASP A 38 11.91 11.44 -3.16
N LYS A 39 12.04 12.39 -4.11
CA LYS A 39 12.09 13.83 -3.81
C LYS A 39 10.78 14.39 -3.22
N TYR A 40 9.67 13.64 -3.27
CA TYR A 40 8.37 14.02 -2.76
C TYR A 40 8.04 13.39 -1.41
N GLY A 41 8.85 12.43 -0.94
CA GLY A 41 8.72 11.83 0.38
C GLY A 41 8.83 10.30 0.37
N GLU A 42 8.49 9.71 1.51
CA GLU A 42 8.41 8.25 1.67
C GLU A 42 7.02 7.75 1.31
N LYS A 43 6.99 6.64 0.58
CA LYS A 43 5.76 6.01 0.12
C LYS A 43 5.75 4.55 0.54
N VAL A 44 4.59 4.06 0.94
CA VAL A 44 4.36 2.64 1.22
C VAL A 44 3.55 2.00 0.10
N THR A 45 4.02 0.87 -0.38
CA THR A 45 3.31 0.03 -1.34
C THR A 45 2.80 -1.20 -0.62
N LEU A 46 1.50 -1.47 -0.76
CA LEU A 46 0.85 -2.62 -0.17
C LEU A 46 0.92 -3.84 -1.10
N ASN A 47 0.96 -5.03 -0.50
CA ASN A 47 0.83 -6.28 -1.24
C ASN A 47 -0.53 -6.33 -1.96
N PRO A 48 -0.56 -6.52 -3.29
CA PRO A 48 -1.81 -6.59 -4.02
C PRO A 48 -2.66 -7.81 -3.64
N PRO A 49 -4.00 -7.68 -3.59
CA PRO A 49 -4.88 -8.83 -3.44
C PRO A 49 -4.92 -9.62 -4.77
N TYR A 50 -4.64 -10.92 -4.74
CA TYR A 50 -4.83 -11.89 -5.85
C TYR A 50 -4.53 -11.35 -7.27
N ASN A 51 -3.26 -11.25 -7.66
CA ASN A 51 -2.82 -10.72 -8.97
C ASN A 51 -3.34 -9.30 -9.30
N GLY A 52 -3.90 -8.59 -8.31
CA GLY A 52 -4.39 -7.22 -8.46
C GLY A 52 -3.27 -6.18 -8.55
N PRO A 53 -3.65 -4.90 -8.72
CA PRO A 53 -2.69 -3.80 -8.76
C PRO A 53 -2.06 -3.56 -7.38
N ALA A 54 -0.75 -3.31 -7.34
CA ALA A 54 -0.11 -2.81 -6.13
C ALA A 54 -0.45 -1.33 -5.95
N LEU A 55 -0.85 -0.96 -4.74
CA LEU A 55 -1.31 0.38 -4.41
C LEU A 55 -0.27 1.08 -3.55
N GLN A 56 0.10 2.29 -3.95
CA GLN A 56 1.07 3.11 -3.25
C GLN A 56 0.40 4.28 -2.53
N PHE A 57 0.83 4.52 -1.28
CA PHE A 57 0.30 5.54 -0.38
C PHE A 57 1.43 6.36 0.22
N ASP A 58 1.13 7.60 0.57
CA ASP A 58 2.03 8.49 1.30
C ASP A 58 2.21 7.99 2.76
N MET A 59 3.46 7.86 3.22
CA MET A 59 3.78 7.30 4.55
C MET A 59 3.33 8.16 5.72
N LEU A 60 3.12 9.47 5.53
CA LEU A 60 2.75 10.40 6.61
C LEU A 60 1.23 10.54 6.73
N THR A 61 0.58 10.67 5.59
CA THR A 61 -0.85 11.02 5.47
C THR A 61 -1.72 9.80 5.20
N GLY A 62 -1.18 8.70 4.68
CA GLY A 62 -1.95 7.55 4.20
C GLY A 62 -2.74 7.83 2.91
N SER A 63 -2.45 8.94 2.24
CA SER A 63 -3.14 9.35 1.00
C SER A 63 -2.72 8.46 -0.16
N PHE A 64 -3.68 8.09 -1.02
CA PHE A 64 -3.36 7.35 -2.24
C PHE A 64 -2.52 8.19 -3.21
N ILE A 65 -1.51 7.56 -3.81
CA ILE A 65 -0.62 8.17 -4.78
C ILE A 65 -0.90 7.58 -6.17
N GLU A 66 -0.63 6.28 -6.35
CA GLU A 66 -0.72 5.64 -7.66
C GLU A 66 -0.84 4.11 -7.58
N ILE A 67 -1.22 3.51 -8.71
CA ILE A 67 -1.08 2.07 -8.97
C ILE A 67 0.33 1.84 -9.52
N THR A 68 1.03 0.82 -9.02
CA THR A 68 2.42 0.53 -9.38
C THR A 68 2.66 -0.95 -9.63
N ASP A 69 3.85 -1.30 -10.13
CA ASP A 69 4.28 -2.67 -10.39
C ASP A 69 4.89 -3.30 -9.13
N TRP A 70 4.26 -4.37 -8.64
CA TRP A 70 4.66 -5.07 -7.42
C TRP A 70 6.08 -5.66 -7.51
N GLU A 71 6.41 -6.29 -8.64
CA GLU A 71 7.70 -6.96 -8.83
C GLU A 71 8.84 -5.97 -9.02
N TYR A 72 8.56 -4.78 -9.55
CA TYR A 72 9.49 -3.66 -9.56
C TYR A 72 9.73 -3.14 -8.13
N ILE A 73 8.66 -2.85 -7.38
CA ILE A 73 8.78 -2.29 -6.01
C ILE A 73 9.57 -3.23 -5.10
N LYS A 74 9.35 -4.55 -5.19
CA LYS A 74 10.15 -5.55 -4.45
C LYS A 74 11.65 -5.48 -4.71
N LYS A 75 12.08 -4.95 -5.86
CA LYS A 75 13.50 -4.80 -6.23
C LYS A 75 14.11 -3.50 -5.74
N VAL A 76 13.31 -2.43 -5.64
CA VAL A 76 13.81 -1.07 -5.37
C VAL A 76 13.44 -0.52 -4.00
N GLY A 77 12.45 -1.11 -3.34
CA GLY A 77 11.96 -0.70 -2.03
C GLY A 77 12.53 -1.54 -0.89
N ASP A 78 12.49 -0.97 0.31
CA ASP A 78 12.85 -1.64 1.55
C ASP A 78 11.61 -2.31 2.17
N ARG A 79 11.71 -3.60 2.46
CA ARG A 79 10.64 -4.35 3.12
C ARG A 79 10.52 -3.93 4.58
N LEU A 80 9.30 -3.64 5.04
CA LEU A 80 9.02 -3.37 6.46
C LEU A 80 8.42 -4.56 7.19
#